data_AF-A0A661PS35-F1
#
_entry.id   AF-A0A661PS35-F1
#
_cell.length_a   1.000
_cell.length_b   1.000
_cell.length_c   1.000
_cell.angle_alpha   90.00
_cell.angle_beta   90.00
_cell.angle_gamma   90.00
#
_symmetry.space_group_name_H-M   'P 1'
#
loop_
_entity.id
_entity.type
_entity.pdbx_description
1 polymer ?
#
loop_
_entity_poly.entity_id
_entity_poly.type
_entity_poly.pdbx_seq_one_letter_code
_entity_poly.pdbx_strand_id
1 'polypeptide(L)'
;GKTAAYRQVLAVVMATEFAFCATPGGTGGHVTYSYLLGRFGLSMPQGLGLCAVDQLMDVLFFITSLAGVMLYWLIRPESLHPGWQLCSLGVLMLVVVLCAWLFFRFFRCFLGCFNAILRRLKISPGRRHDLRRWMMEFYRSLQVVRQFSRLRLLGVYLFCLGYWLLRYSVLFVVVRSLGGRLSWSYCFLAQMFSHTVGQATMVPGGSGGAEVSSGLFLVPVLGGAKAAAAILLWRFATFYFYLAVGGPVFAWVAGRPLWQRLVHRARKEEEGVQDESCRKES
;
A
#
# COMPACT_ATOMS: atom_id res chain seq x y z
N GLY A 1 18.66 -4.32 -23.19
CA GLY A 1 18.11 -5.67 -23.43
C GLY A 1 16.99 -5.97 -22.45
N LYS A 2 15.93 -6.67 -22.88
CA LYS A 2 14.70 -6.93 -22.08
C LYS A 2 15.01 -7.51 -20.69
N THR A 3 16.05 -8.34 -20.56
CA THR A 3 16.51 -8.93 -19.28
C THR A 3 16.96 -7.89 -18.25
N ALA A 4 17.62 -6.81 -18.69
CA ALA A 4 18.03 -5.72 -17.80
C ALA A 4 16.81 -4.93 -17.30
N ALA A 5 15.78 -4.77 -18.14
CA ALA A 5 14.52 -4.13 -17.75
C ALA A 5 13.75 -4.95 -16.70
N TYR A 6 13.67 -6.27 -16.85
CA TYR A 6 13.02 -7.13 -15.84
C TYR A 6 13.71 -7.06 -14.47
N ARG A 7 15.04 -7.10 -14.45
CA ARG A 7 15.82 -6.96 -13.20
C ARG A 7 15.57 -5.62 -12.52
N GLN A 8 15.48 -4.54 -13.30
CA GLN A 8 15.17 -3.21 -12.78
C GLN A 8 13.75 -3.15 -12.20
N VAL A 9 12.75 -3.69 -12.91
CA VAL A 9 11.36 -3.74 -12.41
C VAL A 9 11.28 -4.56 -11.12
N LEU A 10 11.92 -5.74 -11.08
CA LEU A 10 11.95 -6.57 -9.87
C LEU A 10 12.61 -5.83 -8.70
N ALA A 11 13.71 -5.12 -8.95
CA ALA A 11 14.39 -4.36 -7.92
C ALA A 11 13.53 -3.19 -7.39
N VAL A 12 12.76 -2.54 -8.27
CA VAL A 12 11.76 -1.53 -7.88
C VAL A 12 10.68 -2.14 -7.00
N VAL A 13 10.11 -3.29 -7.40
CA VAL A 13 9.08 -3.98 -6.61
C VAL A 13 9.62 -4.38 -5.23
N MET A 14 10.79 -5.01 -5.16
CA MET A 14 11.40 -5.43 -3.89
C MET A 14 11.71 -4.24 -2.97
N ALA A 15 12.19 -3.12 -3.52
CA ALA A 15 12.43 -1.91 -2.76
C ALA A 15 11.11 -1.27 -2.26
N THR A 16 10.07 -1.27 -3.09
CA THR A 16 8.74 -0.77 -2.73
C THR A 16 8.10 -1.63 -1.64
N GLU A 17 8.15 -2.96 -1.75
CA GLU A 17 7.61 -3.89 -0.75
C GLU A 17 8.35 -3.77 0.58
N PHE A 18 9.68 -3.62 0.56
CA PHE A 18 10.44 -3.30 1.76
C PHE A 18 9.96 -2.01 2.41
N ALA A 19 9.86 -0.92 1.63
CA ALA A 19 9.41 0.37 2.15
C ALA A 19 7.97 0.32 2.67
N PHE A 20 7.09 -0.47 2.03
CA PHE A 20 5.74 -0.74 2.52
C PHE A 20 5.79 -1.44 3.88
N CYS A 21 6.59 -2.51 4.01
CA CYS A 21 6.74 -3.26 5.25
C CYS A 21 7.42 -2.46 6.37
N ALA A 22 8.33 -1.55 6.03
CA ALA A 22 9.13 -0.80 7.00
C ALA A 22 8.45 0.49 7.50
N THR A 23 7.28 0.87 6.97
CA THR A 23 6.65 2.15 7.29
C THR A 23 5.23 2.02 7.85
N PRO A 24 4.80 2.96 8.72
CA PRO A 24 3.43 3.08 9.18
C PRO A 24 2.41 3.04 8.05
N GLY A 25 1.45 2.12 8.14
CA GLY A 25 0.34 1.98 7.20
C GLY A 25 0.76 1.69 5.75
N GLY A 26 2.01 1.28 5.50
CA GLY A 26 2.51 1.02 4.14
C GLY A 26 2.82 2.25 3.30
N THR A 27 2.72 3.46 3.88
CA THR A 27 2.85 4.73 3.15
C THR A 27 4.17 4.91 2.42
N GLY A 28 5.27 4.40 2.99
CA GLY A 28 6.60 4.43 2.39
C GLY A 28 6.69 3.64 1.09
N GLY A 29 5.87 2.61 0.90
CA GLY A 29 5.77 1.87 -0.36
C GLY A 29 5.31 2.76 -1.50
N HIS A 30 4.20 3.47 -1.33
CA HIS A 30 3.65 4.37 -2.34
C HIS A 30 4.61 5.52 -2.67
N VAL A 31 5.26 6.09 -1.65
CA VAL A 31 6.27 7.16 -1.84
C VAL A 31 7.48 6.62 -2.60
N THR A 32 8.00 5.46 -2.20
CA THR A 32 9.17 4.83 -2.84
C THR A 32 8.86 4.46 -4.28
N TYR A 33 7.71 3.85 -4.54
CA TYR A 33 7.27 3.50 -5.89
C TYR A 33 7.18 4.75 -6.78
N SER A 34 6.52 5.80 -6.29
CA SER A 34 6.38 7.06 -7.02
C SER A 34 7.72 7.76 -7.28
N TYR A 35 8.64 7.71 -6.31
CA TYR A 35 10.00 8.24 -6.46
C TYR A 35 10.79 7.46 -7.52
N LEU A 36 10.72 6.13 -7.49
CA LEU A 36 11.42 5.27 -8.44
C LEU A 36 10.82 5.36 -9.84
N LEU A 37 9.52 5.64 -9.95
CA LEU A 37 8.86 5.97 -11.21
C LEU A 37 9.40 7.25 -11.87
N GLY A 38 10.01 8.15 -11.10
CA GLY A 38 10.74 9.30 -11.63
C GLY A 38 11.86 8.94 -12.60
N ARG A 39 12.39 7.71 -12.53
CA ARG A 39 13.38 7.21 -13.50
C ARG A 39 12.79 6.94 -14.88
N PHE A 40 11.47 6.75 -14.96
CA PHE A 40 10.73 6.56 -16.19
C PHE A 40 10.08 7.86 -16.69
N GLY A 41 10.46 9.02 -16.12
CA GLY A 41 9.99 10.35 -16.54
C GLY A 41 8.68 10.82 -15.89
N LEU A 42 8.15 10.08 -14.92
CA LEU A 42 6.93 10.47 -14.20
C LEU A 42 7.24 11.42 -13.04
N SER A 43 6.47 12.49 -12.88
CA SER A 43 6.57 13.35 -11.71
C SER A 43 6.08 12.63 -10.44
N MET A 44 6.52 13.08 -9.26
CA MET A 44 6.06 12.51 -7.98
C MET A 44 4.52 12.49 -7.84
N PRO A 45 3.79 13.59 -8.10
CA PRO A 45 2.32 13.56 -8.03
C PRO A 45 1.68 12.62 -9.08
N GLN A 46 2.31 12.44 -10.26
CA GLN A 46 1.84 11.45 -11.24
C GLN A 46 2.02 10.01 -10.76
N GLY A 47 3.19 9.68 -10.19
CA GLY A 47 3.45 8.37 -9.60
C GLY A 47 2.50 8.04 -8.46
N LEU A 48 2.18 9.01 -7.60
CA LEU A 48 1.19 8.84 -6.53
C LEU A 48 -0.22 8.70 -7.09
N GLY A 49 -0.54 9.43 -8.17
CA GLY A 49 -1.79 9.23 -8.89
C GLY A 49 -1.94 7.79 -9.35
N LEU A 50 -0.88 7.19 -9.92
CA LEU A 50 -0.88 5.79 -10.30
C LEU A 50 -1.04 4.84 -9.10
N CYS A 51 -0.31 5.07 -8.00
CA CYS A 51 -0.51 4.31 -6.74
C CYS A 51 -1.96 4.31 -6.29
N ALA A 52 -2.64 5.45 -6.41
CA ALA A 52 -4.02 5.58 -6.00
C ALA A 52 -4.99 4.90 -6.98
N VAL A 53 -4.65 4.76 -8.27
CA VAL A 53 -5.37 3.87 -9.19
C VAL A 53 -5.22 2.41 -8.75
N ASP A 54 -4.00 1.99 -8.42
CA ASP A 54 -3.74 0.64 -7.92
C ASP A 54 -4.55 0.38 -6.64
N GLN A 55 -4.57 1.35 -5.72
CA GLN A 55 -5.37 1.27 -4.49
C GLN A 55 -6.89 1.17 -4.75
N LEU A 56 -7.41 1.84 -5.78
CA LEU A 56 -8.81 1.70 -6.18
C LEU A 56 -9.10 0.29 -6.73
N MET A 57 -8.17 -0.31 -7.47
CA MET A 57 -8.29 -1.69 -7.93
C MET A 57 -8.28 -2.66 -6.74
N ASP A 58 -7.44 -2.43 -5.73
CA ASP A 58 -7.42 -3.23 -4.51
C ASP A 58 -8.74 -3.12 -3.74
N VAL A 59 -9.29 -1.91 -3.59
CA VAL A 59 -10.61 -1.71 -2.95
C VAL A 59 -11.70 -2.45 -3.73
N LEU A 60 -11.68 -2.38 -5.07
CA LEU A 60 -12.62 -3.12 -5.92
C LEU A 60 -12.48 -4.64 -5.73
N PHE A 61 -11.26 -5.14 -5.65
CA PHE A 61 -10.98 -6.55 -5.35
C PHE A 61 -11.56 -6.95 -3.97
N PHE A 62 -11.36 -6.14 -2.94
CA PHE A 62 -11.86 -6.44 -1.60
C PHE A 62 -13.39 -6.46 -1.53
N ILE A 63 -14.07 -5.52 -2.19
CA ILE A 63 -15.54 -5.47 -2.25
C ILE A 63 -16.10 -6.70 -2.98
N THR A 64 -15.56 -6.99 -4.16
CA THR A 64 -16.05 -8.12 -4.97
C THR A 64 -15.75 -9.46 -4.31
N SER A 65 -14.59 -9.60 -3.66
CA SER A 65 -14.22 -10.80 -2.90
C SER A 65 -15.10 -10.99 -1.67
N LEU A 66 -15.39 -9.93 -0.92
CA LEU A 66 -16.28 -9.99 0.24
C LEU A 66 -17.71 -10.38 -0.19
N ALA A 67 -18.22 -9.80 -1.28
CA ALA A 67 -19.50 -10.19 -1.87
C ALA A 67 -19.50 -11.66 -2.32
N GLY A 68 -18.41 -12.12 -2.94
CA GLY A 68 -18.23 -13.51 -3.35
C GLY A 68 -18.22 -14.49 -2.18
N VAL A 69 -17.49 -14.17 -1.10
CA VAL A 69 -17.48 -14.99 0.14
C VAL A 69 -18.86 -15.01 0.79
N MET A 70 -19.54 -13.86 0.87
CA MET A 70 -20.89 -13.77 1.43
C MET A 70 -21.90 -14.61 0.62
N LEU A 71 -21.84 -14.54 -0.71
CA LEU A 71 -22.68 -15.35 -1.59
C LEU A 71 -22.36 -16.86 -1.45
N TYR A 72 -21.09 -17.22 -1.39
CA TYR A 72 -20.66 -18.60 -1.20
C TYR A 72 -21.21 -19.19 0.11
N TRP A 73 -21.19 -18.41 1.20
CA TRP A 73 -21.73 -18.84 2.50
C TRP A 73 -23.26 -18.91 2.53
N LEU A 74 -23.94 -18.04 1.80
CA LEU A 74 -25.41 -18.12 1.64
C LEU A 74 -25.83 -19.44 0.97
N ILE A 75 -25.02 -19.93 0.01
CA ILE A 75 -25.28 -21.18 -0.71
C ILE A 75 -24.81 -22.41 0.10
N ARG A 76 -23.79 -22.27 0.96
CA ARG A 76 -23.17 -23.35 1.75
C ARG A 76 -23.12 -23.00 3.25
N PRO A 77 -24.26 -23.04 3.97
CA PRO A 77 -24.34 -22.60 5.37
C PRO A 77 -23.55 -23.47 6.37
N GLU A 78 -23.23 -24.72 6.01
CA GLU A 78 -22.51 -25.71 6.83
C GLU A 78 -21.04 -25.34 7.19
N SER A 79 -20.53 -24.19 6.79
CA SER A 79 -19.15 -23.78 7.10
C SER A 79 -19.06 -23.02 8.44
N LEU A 80 -17.93 -23.13 9.14
CA LEU A 80 -17.67 -22.36 10.36
C LEU A 80 -17.57 -20.87 10.02
N HIS A 81 -18.51 -20.06 10.54
CA HIS A 81 -18.70 -18.66 10.13
C HIS A 81 -18.39 -17.64 11.23
N PRO A 82 -17.30 -16.87 11.09
CA PRO A 82 -17.08 -15.66 11.88
C PRO A 82 -17.97 -14.50 11.39
N GLY A 83 -19.22 -14.45 11.89
CA GLY A 83 -20.26 -13.53 11.42
C GLY A 83 -19.98 -12.03 11.68
N TRP A 84 -19.52 -11.66 12.88
CA TRP A 84 -19.26 -10.25 13.20
C TRP A 84 -18.04 -9.68 12.46
N GLN A 85 -17.07 -10.54 12.13
CA GLN A 85 -15.88 -10.16 11.35
C GLN A 85 -16.24 -9.83 9.91
N LEU A 86 -17.16 -10.60 9.31
CA LEU A 86 -17.74 -10.25 8.01
C LEU A 86 -18.46 -8.89 8.05
N CYS A 87 -19.33 -8.69 9.03
CA CYS A 87 -20.08 -7.44 9.17
C CYS A 87 -19.14 -6.24 9.35
N SER A 88 -18.12 -6.36 10.20
CA SER A 88 -17.15 -5.29 10.44
C SER A 88 -16.31 -4.97 9.19
N LEU A 89 -15.88 -5.97 8.43
CA LEU A 89 -15.22 -5.77 7.12
C LEU A 89 -16.18 -5.11 6.12
N GLY A 90 -17.44 -5.53 6.06
CA GLY A 90 -18.45 -4.93 5.19
C GLY A 90 -18.70 -3.45 5.49
N VAL A 91 -18.86 -3.11 6.77
CA VAL A 91 -19.02 -1.71 7.22
C VAL A 91 -17.77 -0.89 6.89
N LEU A 92 -16.57 -1.42 7.14
CA LEU A 92 -15.33 -0.73 6.80
C LEU A 92 -15.22 -0.47 5.30
N MET A 93 -15.52 -1.46 4.45
CA MET A 93 -15.50 -1.29 3.00
C MET A 93 -16.51 -0.22 2.55
N LEU A 94 -17.70 -0.19 3.14
CA LEU A 94 -18.69 0.85 2.86
C LEU A 94 -18.16 2.25 3.22
N VAL A 95 -17.52 2.40 4.39
CA VAL A 95 -16.90 3.67 4.80
C VAL A 95 -15.79 4.08 3.84
N VAL A 96 -14.91 3.16 3.44
CA VAL A 96 -13.83 3.44 2.48
C VAL A 96 -14.39 3.89 1.13
N VAL A 97 -15.41 3.20 0.61
CA VAL A 97 -16.09 3.59 -0.64
C VAL A 97 -16.74 4.96 -0.52
N LEU A 98 -17.43 5.23 0.60
CA LEU A 98 -18.07 6.52 0.84
C LEU A 98 -17.02 7.65 0.90
N CYS A 99 -15.91 7.45 1.62
CA CYS A 99 -14.81 8.41 1.70
C CYS A 99 -14.19 8.67 0.31
N ALA A 100 -13.93 7.62 -0.47
CA ALA A 100 -13.42 7.75 -1.83
C ALA A 100 -14.41 8.53 -2.72
N TRP A 101 -15.69 8.18 -2.65
CA TRP A 101 -16.75 8.85 -3.41
C TRP A 101 -16.86 10.33 -3.03
N LEU A 102 -16.87 10.66 -1.74
CA LEU A 102 -16.88 12.04 -1.25
C LEU A 102 -15.64 12.82 -1.70
N PHE A 103 -14.46 12.19 -1.66
CA PHE A 103 -13.21 12.79 -2.14
C PHE A 103 -13.29 13.16 -3.62
N PHE A 104 -13.77 12.25 -4.48
CA PHE A 104 -13.93 12.52 -5.91
C PHE A 104 -15.04 13.55 -6.19
N ARG A 105 -16.18 13.47 -5.48
CA ARG A 105 -17.35 14.36 -5.68
C ARG A 105 -17.10 15.78 -5.21
N PHE A 106 -16.35 15.95 -4.13
CA PHE A 106 -16.09 17.23 -3.46
C PHE A 106 -14.61 17.63 -3.50
N PHE A 107 -13.84 17.14 -4.48
CA PHE A 107 -12.41 17.44 -4.61
C PHE A 107 -12.10 18.95 -4.59
N ARG A 108 -12.96 19.77 -5.21
CA ARG A 108 -12.81 21.24 -5.19
C ARG A 108 -12.97 21.83 -3.78
N CYS A 109 -13.91 21.30 -2.99
CA CYS A 109 -14.06 21.69 -1.59
C CYS A 109 -12.85 21.23 -0.78
N PHE A 110 -12.34 20.01 -1.04
CA PHE A 110 -11.15 19.49 -0.38
C PHE A 110 -9.92 20.38 -0.64
N LEU A 111 -9.72 20.86 -1.88
CA LEU A 111 -8.69 21.84 -2.20
C LEU A 111 -8.86 23.16 -1.44
N GLY A 112 -10.10 23.63 -1.29
CA GLY A 112 -10.42 24.84 -0.50
C GLY A 112 -10.10 24.67 0.98
N CYS A 113 -10.53 23.56 1.58
CA CYS A 113 -10.22 23.20 2.97
C CYS A 113 -8.72 23.02 3.19
N PHE A 114 -8.04 22.33 2.28
CA PHE A 114 -6.59 22.17 2.32
C PHE A 114 -5.89 23.52 2.32
N ASN A 115 -6.28 24.43 1.41
CA ASN A 115 -5.73 25.78 1.39
C ASN A 115 -6.05 26.58 2.68
N ALA A 116 -7.22 26.39 3.28
CA ALA A 116 -7.56 27.00 4.57
C ALA A 116 -6.65 26.46 5.70
N ILE A 117 -6.37 25.16 5.73
CA ILE A 117 -5.44 24.54 6.68
C ILE A 117 -4.02 25.09 6.47
N LEU A 118 -3.52 25.16 5.22
CA LEU A 118 -2.19 25.71 4.94
C LEU A 118 -2.07 27.20 5.35
N ARG A 119 -3.15 27.97 5.23
CA ARG A 119 -3.21 29.36 5.75
C ARG A 119 -3.09 29.39 7.27
N ARG A 120 -3.78 28.49 7.99
CA ARG A 120 -3.69 28.37 9.45
C ARG A 120 -2.29 27.95 9.90
N LEU A 121 -1.61 27.10 9.13
CA LEU A 121 -0.22 26.69 9.36
C LEU A 121 0.81 27.75 8.94
N LYS A 122 0.39 28.97 8.56
CA LYS A 122 1.26 30.10 8.15
C LYS A 122 2.24 29.75 7.02
N ILE A 123 1.89 28.80 6.15
CA ILE A 123 2.73 28.43 5.00
C ILE A 123 2.75 29.56 3.98
N SER A 124 3.93 29.85 3.43
CA SER A 124 4.15 30.96 2.51
C SER A 124 3.28 30.87 1.25
N PRO A 125 2.86 32.01 0.66
CA PRO A 125 2.01 32.04 -0.52
C PRO A 125 2.56 31.22 -1.71
N GLY A 126 3.87 31.28 -1.95
CA GLY A 126 4.54 30.49 -2.99
C GLY A 126 4.39 28.99 -2.78
N ARG A 127 4.73 28.49 -1.58
CA ARG A 127 4.60 27.06 -1.23
C ARG A 127 3.14 26.58 -1.31
N ARG A 128 2.17 27.42 -0.96
CA ARG A 128 0.74 27.08 -1.11
C ARG A 128 0.33 26.89 -2.56
N HIS A 129 0.83 27.75 -3.45
CA HIS A 129 0.57 27.62 -4.89
C HIS A 129 1.21 26.36 -5.47
N ASP A 130 2.44 26.04 -5.07
CA ASP A 130 3.13 24.81 -5.49
C ASP A 130 2.41 23.55 -5.01
N LEU A 131 1.99 23.51 -3.74
CA LEU A 131 1.20 22.41 -3.18
C LEU A 131 -0.15 22.24 -3.89
N ARG A 132 -0.82 23.35 -4.24
CA ARG A 132 -2.06 23.31 -5.00
C ARG A 132 -1.84 22.76 -6.42
N ARG A 133 -0.78 23.20 -7.11
CA ARG A 133 -0.40 22.64 -8.42
C ARG A 133 -0.13 21.14 -8.31
N TRP A 134 0.62 20.73 -7.30
CA TRP A 134 0.93 19.34 -7.01
C TRP A 134 -0.33 18.49 -6.79
N MET A 135 -1.28 18.96 -5.98
CA MET A 135 -2.56 18.26 -5.76
C MET A 135 -3.41 18.16 -7.03
N MET A 136 -3.42 19.21 -7.85
CA MET A 136 -4.13 19.22 -9.13
C MET A 136 -3.50 18.22 -10.10
N GLU A 137 -2.18 18.11 -10.14
CA GLU A 137 -1.47 17.14 -10.97
C GLU A 137 -1.73 15.70 -10.51
N PHE A 138 -1.73 15.46 -9.19
CA PHE A 138 -2.13 14.18 -8.61
C PHE A 138 -3.56 13.80 -9.01
N TYR A 139 -4.52 14.72 -8.83
CA TYR A 139 -5.91 14.45 -9.20
C TYR A 139 -6.11 14.26 -10.70
N ARG A 140 -5.38 15.02 -11.54
CA ARG A 140 -5.40 14.83 -12.99
C ARG A 140 -4.88 13.45 -13.37
N SER A 141 -3.88 12.96 -12.66
CA SER A 141 -3.32 11.62 -12.84
C SER A 141 -4.33 10.52 -12.46
N LEU A 142 -5.14 10.72 -11.42
CA LEU A 142 -6.28 9.82 -11.12
C LEU A 142 -7.29 9.78 -12.26
N GLN A 143 -7.55 10.93 -12.89
CA GLN A 143 -8.51 11.01 -13.98
C GLN A 143 -8.04 10.34 -15.28
N VAL A 144 -6.75 9.99 -15.39
CA VAL A 144 -6.22 9.21 -16.53
C VAL A 144 -6.91 7.85 -16.64
N VAL A 145 -7.40 7.27 -15.53
CA VAL A 145 -8.21 6.04 -15.54
C VAL A 145 -9.41 6.14 -16.48
N ARG A 146 -10.03 7.32 -16.59
CA ARG A 146 -11.17 7.55 -17.50
C ARG A 146 -10.79 7.46 -18.97
N GLN A 147 -9.50 7.59 -19.29
CA GLN A 147 -8.97 7.52 -20.66
C GLN A 147 -8.61 6.08 -21.06
N PHE A 148 -8.55 5.14 -20.11
CA PHE A 148 -8.26 3.74 -20.43
C PHE A 148 -9.49 3.03 -21.01
N SER A 149 -9.26 2.25 -22.07
CA SER A 149 -10.26 1.33 -22.60
C SER A 149 -10.72 0.35 -21.51
N ARG A 150 -11.99 -0.07 -21.56
CA ARG A 150 -12.54 -1.07 -20.63
C ARG A 150 -11.71 -2.35 -20.58
N LEU A 151 -11.14 -2.78 -21.71
CA LEU A 151 -10.30 -3.97 -21.80
C LEU A 151 -8.98 -3.82 -21.03
N ARG A 152 -8.35 -2.64 -21.09
CA ARG A 152 -7.14 -2.35 -20.31
C ARG A 152 -7.44 -2.33 -18.81
N LEU A 153 -8.55 -1.71 -18.40
CA LEU A 153 -8.98 -1.70 -17.00
C LEU A 153 -9.29 -3.12 -16.51
N LEU A 154 -9.97 -3.93 -17.33
CA LEU A 154 -10.21 -5.34 -17.03
C LEU A 154 -8.89 -6.10 -16.89
N GLY A 155 -7.93 -5.89 -17.79
CA GLY A 155 -6.60 -6.50 -17.69
C GLY A 155 -5.90 -6.17 -16.38
N VAL A 156 -5.83 -4.89 -16.00
CA VAL A 156 -5.25 -4.45 -14.73
C VAL A 156 -5.97 -5.08 -13.54
N TYR A 157 -7.30 -5.10 -13.57
CA TYR A 157 -8.10 -5.74 -12.52
C TYR A 157 -7.86 -7.24 -12.43
N LEU A 158 -7.74 -7.96 -13.55
CA LEU A 158 -7.44 -9.39 -13.55
C LEU A 158 -6.04 -9.69 -13.00
N PHE A 159 -5.05 -8.82 -13.27
CA PHE A 159 -3.73 -8.92 -12.65
C PHE A 159 -3.78 -8.67 -11.15
N CYS A 160 -4.52 -7.65 -10.70
CA CYS A 160 -4.78 -7.36 -9.28
C CYS A 160 -5.46 -8.55 -8.59
N LEU A 161 -6.51 -9.10 -9.20
CA LEU A 161 -7.23 -10.27 -8.72
C LEU A 161 -6.31 -11.49 -8.62
N GLY A 162 -5.52 -11.77 -9.66
CA GLY A 162 -4.54 -12.86 -9.63
C GLY A 162 -3.54 -12.68 -8.48
N TYR A 163 -2.92 -11.50 -8.37
CA TYR A 163 -1.98 -11.18 -7.30
C TYR A 163 -2.59 -11.43 -5.91
N TRP A 164 -3.78 -10.89 -5.63
CA TRP A 164 -4.41 -11.04 -4.33
C TRP A 164 -4.88 -12.47 -4.05
N LEU A 165 -5.39 -13.20 -5.05
CA LEU A 165 -5.73 -14.62 -4.88
C LEU A 165 -4.51 -15.46 -4.54
N LEU A 166 -3.37 -15.22 -5.20
CA LEU A 166 -2.11 -15.88 -4.87
C LEU A 166 -1.67 -15.51 -3.44
N ARG A 167 -1.67 -14.21 -3.11
CA ARG A 167 -1.29 -13.71 -1.77
C ARG A 167 -2.16 -14.31 -0.67
N TYR A 168 -3.48 -14.34 -0.85
CA TYR A 168 -4.41 -14.90 0.12
C TYR A 168 -4.53 -16.43 0.07
N SER A 169 -3.86 -17.10 -0.87
CA SER A 169 -3.73 -18.57 -0.84
C SER A 169 -2.57 -19.02 0.04
N VAL A 170 -1.64 -18.12 0.41
CA VAL A 170 -0.45 -18.46 1.21
C VAL A 170 -0.84 -19.09 2.54
N LEU A 171 -1.70 -18.44 3.34
CA LEU A 171 -2.12 -19.03 4.63
C LEU A 171 -2.82 -20.36 4.46
N PHE A 172 -3.66 -20.52 3.42
CA PHE A 172 -4.33 -21.78 3.15
C PHE A 172 -3.34 -22.92 2.88
N VAL A 173 -2.34 -22.68 2.01
CA VAL A 173 -1.28 -23.65 1.73
C VAL A 173 -0.48 -23.97 2.99
N VAL A 174 -0.12 -22.96 3.78
CA VAL A 174 0.60 -23.14 5.05
C VAL A 174 -0.20 -24.01 6.02
N VAL A 175 -1.47 -23.68 6.27
CA VAL A 175 -2.36 -24.45 7.16
C VAL A 175 -2.48 -25.90 6.67
N ARG A 176 -2.64 -26.10 5.36
CA ARG A 176 -2.78 -27.44 4.77
C ARG A 176 -1.49 -28.26 4.92
N SER A 177 -0.32 -27.62 4.80
CA SER A 177 0.99 -28.25 4.98
C SER A 177 1.23 -28.69 6.43
N LEU A 178 0.65 -27.98 7.40
CA LEU A 178 0.68 -28.32 8.83
C LEU A 178 -0.42 -29.34 9.22
N GLY A 179 -1.11 -29.93 8.24
CA GLY A 179 -2.18 -30.91 8.45
C GLY A 179 -3.52 -30.32 8.92
N GLY A 180 -3.69 -29.00 8.87
CA GLY A 180 -4.95 -28.33 9.19
C GLY A 180 -6.01 -28.52 8.10
N ARG A 181 -7.28 -28.55 8.50
CA ARG A 181 -8.44 -28.71 7.62
C ARG A 181 -9.33 -27.48 7.66
N LEU A 182 -8.81 -26.34 7.21
CA LEU A 182 -9.58 -25.10 7.03
C LEU A 182 -9.97 -24.94 5.57
N SER A 183 -11.16 -24.37 5.33
CA SER A 183 -11.56 -23.99 3.98
C SER A 183 -10.75 -22.79 3.49
N TRP A 184 -10.54 -22.68 2.17
CA TRP A 184 -9.85 -21.55 1.59
C TRP A 184 -10.54 -20.22 1.94
N SER A 185 -11.87 -20.17 1.91
CA SER A 185 -12.65 -18.98 2.27
C SER A 185 -12.43 -18.52 3.72
N TYR A 186 -12.24 -19.47 4.65
CA TYR A 186 -11.95 -19.13 6.04
C TYR A 186 -10.55 -18.51 6.19
N CYS A 187 -9.54 -19.14 5.57
CA CYS A 187 -8.17 -18.59 5.53
C CYS A 187 -8.11 -17.24 4.81
N PHE A 188 -8.91 -17.07 3.75
CA PHE A 188 -9.07 -15.81 3.04
C PHE A 188 -9.61 -14.73 3.99
N LEU A 189 -10.71 -15.01 4.70
CA LEU A 189 -11.30 -14.05 5.63
C LEU A 189 -10.35 -13.69 6.77
N ALA A 190 -9.68 -14.70 7.34
CA ALA A 190 -8.70 -14.50 8.41
C ALA A 190 -7.60 -13.54 7.96
N GLN A 191 -7.05 -13.72 6.75
CA GLN A 191 -6.01 -12.82 6.24
C GLN A 191 -6.54 -11.44 5.86
N MET A 192 -7.72 -11.33 5.26
CA MET A 192 -8.31 -10.04 4.89
C MET A 192 -8.60 -9.20 6.15
N PHE A 193 -9.12 -9.84 7.20
CA PHE A 193 -9.30 -9.21 8.51
C PHE A 193 -7.96 -8.85 9.14
N SER A 194 -6.99 -9.77 9.11
CA SER A 194 -5.68 -9.52 9.71
C SER A 194 -4.89 -8.43 8.99
N HIS A 195 -5.04 -8.33 7.67
CA HIS A 195 -4.46 -7.25 6.88
C HIS A 195 -5.09 -5.90 7.27
N THR A 196 -6.42 -5.86 7.39
CA THR A 196 -7.16 -4.68 7.85
C THR A 196 -6.70 -4.22 9.23
N VAL A 197 -6.68 -5.12 10.22
CA VAL A 197 -6.25 -4.82 11.58
C VAL A 197 -4.78 -4.38 11.58
N GLY A 198 -3.91 -5.09 10.85
CA GLY A 198 -2.51 -4.74 10.69
C GLY A 198 -2.34 -3.30 10.18
N GLN A 199 -3.02 -2.92 9.11
CA GLN A 199 -2.96 -1.55 8.57
C GLN A 199 -3.51 -0.51 9.55
N ALA A 200 -4.56 -0.84 10.32
CA ALA A 200 -5.16 0.05 11.31
C ALA A 200 -4.22 0.35 12.49
N THR A 201 -3.30 -0.55 12.83
CA THR A 201 -2.35 -0.32 13.94
C THR A 201 -1.32 0.78 13.65
N MET A 202 -1.13 1.16 12.38
CA MET A 202 -0.13 2.16 11.95
C MET A 202 1.31 1.89 12.42
N VAL A 203 1.62 0.68 12.91
CA VAL A 203 3.00 0.24 13.14
C VAL A 203 3.59 -0.30 11.84
N PRO A 204 4.93 -0.22 11.68
CA PRO A 204 5.63 -0.77 10.53
C PRO A 204 5.18 -2.21 10.24
N GLY A 205 4.63 -2.43 9.04
CA GLY A 205 4.26 -3.77 8.59
C GLY A 205 3.05 -4.41 9.26
N GLY A 206 2.29 -3.62 10.02
CA GLY A 206 1.13 -4.09 10.77
C GLY A 206 1.46 -5.18 11.81
N SER A 207 2.72 -5.22 12.26
CA SER A 207 3.19 -6.19 13.27
C SER A 207 2.45 -6.01 14.59
N GLY A 208 2.21 -7.10 15.29
CA GLY A 208 1.33 -7.16 16.46
C GLY A 208 -0.13 -7.29 16.04
N GLY A 209 -0.65 -6.33 15.27
CA GLY A 209 -2.04 -6.31 14.84
C GLY A 209 -2.43 -7.51 13.97
N ALA A 210 -1.64 -7.79 12.94
CA ALA A 210 -1.89 -8.90 12.02
C ALA A 210 -1.73 -10.28 12.69
N GLU A 211 -0.74 -10.44 13.57
CA GLU A 211 -0.48 -11.70 14.28
C GLU A 211 -1.58 -11.99 15.33
N VAL A 212 -1.98 -10.99 16.12
CA VAL A 212 -3.05 -11.15 17.12
C VAL A 212 -4.39 -11.45 16.44
N SER A 213 -4.75 -10.68 15.42
CA SER A 213 -6.01 -10.88 14.70
C SER A 213 -6.05 -12.20 13.95
N SER A 214 -4.96 -12.65 13.32
CA SER A 214 -4.91 -14.00 12.72
C SER A 214 -5.00 -15.11 13.78
N GLY A 215 -4.41 -14.89 14.95
CA GLY A 215 -4.57 -15.76 16.12
C GLY A 215 -6.03 -15.96 16.53
N LEU A 216 -6.86 -14.91 16.50
CA LEU A 216 -8.29 -14.99 16.81
C LEU A 216 -9.06 -15.96 15.89
N PHE A 217 -8.62 -16.12 14.65
CA PHE A 217 -9.22 -17.09 13.72
C PHE A 217 -8.59 -18.47 13.86
N LEU A 218 -7.25 -18.54 13.94
CA LEU A 218 -6.53 -19.80 13.79
C LEU A 218 -6.45 -20.58 15.10
N VAL A 219 -6.28 -19.93 16.26
CA VAL A 219 -6.10 -20.60 17.56
C VAL A 219 -7.33 -21.44 17.94
N PRO A 220 -8.57 -20.95 17.84
CA PRO A 220 -9.75 -21.75 18.22
C PRO A 220 -9.94 -23.01 17.37
N VAL A 221 -9.44 -23.02 16.13
CA VAL A 221 -9.68 -24.12 15.18
C VAL A 221 -8.49 -25.07 15.02
N LEU A 222 -7.25 -24.54 15.09
CA LEU A 222 -6.02 -25.33 14.90
C LEU A 222 -5.31 -25.67 16.22
N GLY A 223 -5.65 -25.00 17.32
CA GLY A 223 -4.90 -25.03 18.57
C GLY A 223 -3.67 -24.10 18.55
N GLY A 224 -3.20 -23.71 19.74
CA GLY A 224 -2.17 -22.67 19.90
C GLY A 224 -0.87 -22.93 19.14
N ALA A 225 -0.28 -24.12 19.27
CA ALA A 225 1.00 -24.45 18.65
C ALA A 225 0.94 -24.44 17.11
N LYS A 226 -0.08 -25.07 16.52
CA LYS A 226 -0.24 -25.10 15.05
C LYS A 226 -0.61 -23.74 14.48
N ALA A 227 -1.46 -22.98 15.19
CA ALA A 227 -1.79 -21.61 14.79
C ALA A 227 -0.55 -20.70 14.81
N ALA A 228 0.27 -20.76 15.86
CA ALA A 228 1.52 -19.99 15.94
C ALA A 228 2.49 -20.33 14.80
N ALA A 229 2.68 -21.62 14.51
CA ALA A 229 3.51 -22.06 13.39
C ALA A 229 2.95 -21.56 12.04
N ALA A 230 1.64 -21.63 11.84
CA ALA A 230 0.99 -21.14 10.62
C ALA A 230 1.17 -19.63 10.44
N ILE A 231 0.97 -18.84 11.51
CA ILE A 231 1.15 -17.38 11.50
C ILE A 231 2.60 -17.02 11.18
N LEU A 232 3.57 -17.71 11.80
CA LEU A 232 4.99 -17.45 11.57
C LEU A 232 5.39 -17.71 10.12
N LEU A 233 4.99 -18.85 9.54
CA LEU A 233 5.28 -19.19 8.15
C LEU A 233 4.58 -18.25 7.17
N TRP A 234 3.33 -17.88 7.46
CA TRP A 234 2.59 -16.90 6.67
C TRP A 234 3.25 -15.52 6.69
N ARG A 235 3.65 -15.02 7.87
CA ARG A 235 4.37 -13.75 8.02
C ARG A 235 5.75 -13.80 7.40
N PHE A 236 6.42 -14.95 7.44
CA PHE A 236 7.67 -15.11 6.70
C PHE A 236 7.48 -14.88 5.20
N ALA A 237 6.52 -15.57 4.60
CA ALA A 237 6.25 -15.47 3.16
C ALA A 237 5.69 -14.11 2.71
N THR A 238 4.92 -13.43 3.57
CA THR A 238 4.18 -12.21 3.17
C THR A 238 4.78 -10.91 3.71
N PHE A 239 5.74 -10.99 4.64
CA PHE A 239 6.29 -9.84 5.35
C PHE A 239 7.80 -9.95 5.62
N TYR A 240 8.27 -10.91 6.42
CA TYR A 240 9.69 -10.95 6.83
C TYR A 240 10.65 -11.17 5.67
N PHE A 241 10.24 -11.92 4.63
CA PHE A 241 11.02 -12.08 3.42
C PHE A 241 11.31 -10.73 2.73
N TYR A 242 10.31 -9.85 2.63
CA TYR A 242 10.49 -8.52 2.03
C TYR A 242 11.34 -7.60 2.89
N LEU A 243 11.28 -7.74 4.22
CA LEU A 243 12.21 -7.02 5.10
C LEU A 243 13.66 -7.48 4.91
N ALA A 244 13.89 -8.79 4.92
CA ALA A 244 15.23 -9.37 4.85
C ALA A 244 15.89 -9.16 3.48
N VAL A 245 15.18 -9.44 2.40
CA VAL A 245 15.74 -9.39 1.03
C VAL A 245 15.52 -8.01 0.38
N GLY A 246 14.37 -7.39 0.63
CA GLY A 246 14.05 -6.09 0.04
C GLY A 246 14.84 -4.94 0.65
N GLY A 247 15.29 -5.03 1.90
CA GLY A 247 16.11 -3.99 2.57
C GLY A 247 17.43 -3.68 1.84
N PRO A 248 18.28 -4.69 1.57
CA PRO A 248 19.49 -4.49 0.77
C PRO A 248 19.20 -3.94 -0.63
N VAL A 249 18.13 -4.41 -1.28
CA VAL A 249 17.72 -3.92 -2.61
C VAL A 249 17.28 -2.46 -2.52
N PHE A 250 16.50 -2.08 -1.51
CA PHE A 250 16.08 -0.70 -1.27
C PHE A 250 17.29 0.22 -1.04
N ALA A 251 18.25 -0.21 -0.21
CA ALA A 251 19.46 0.56 0.04
C ALA A 251 20.26 0.83 -1.25
N TRP A 252 20.34 -0.17 -2.15
CA TRP A 252 21.04 -0.04 -3.43
C TRP A 252 20.25 0.81 -4.44
N VAL A 253 18.96 0.54 -4.62
CA VAL A 253 18.12 1.20 -5.63
C VAL A 253 17.72 2.60 -5.18
N ALA A 254 17.15 2.76 -3.99
CA ALA A 254 16.57 4.03 -3.54
C ALA A 254 17.49 4.81 -2.59
N GLY A 255 18.19 4.11 -1.69
CA GLY A 255 19.02 4.72 -0.63
C GLY A 255 20.25 5.47 -1.15
N ARG A 256 21.10 4.80 -1.95
CA ARG A 256 22.36 5.40 -2.47
C ARG A 256 22.15 6.68 -3.28
N PRO A 257 21.22 6.75 -4.26
CA PRO A 257 21.02 7.95 -5.06
C PRO A 257 20.40 9.10 -4.26
N LEU A 258 19.54 8.78 -3.29
CA LEU A 258 18.93 9.77 -2.40
C LEU A 258 20.00 10.39 -1.48
N TRP A 259 20.85 9.56 -0.90
CA TRP A 259 21.97 9.99 -0.07
C TRP A 259 22.91 10.93 -0.84
N GLN A 260 23.31 10.56 -2.06
CA GLN A 260 24.17 11.39 -2.91
C GLN A 260 23.54 12.76 -3.21
N ARG A 261 22.24 12.80 -3.50
CA ARG A 261 21.52 14.08 -3.74
C ARG A 261 21.43 14.96 -2.50
N LEU A 262 21.25 14.37 -1.33
CA LEU A 262 21.19 15.10 -0.07
C LEU A 262 22.57 15.67 0.29
N VAL A 263 23.63 14.88 0.16
CA VAL A 263 25.01 15.34 0.36
C VAL A 263 25.37 16.46 -0.63
N HIS A 264 25.01 16.32 -1.90
CA HIS A 264 25.23 17.38 -2.89
C HIS A 264 24.43 18.65 -2.62
N ARG A 265 23.20 18.55 -2.09
CA ARG A 265 22.41 19.73 -1.69
C ARG A 265 22.99 20.42 -0.46
N ALA A 266 23.32 19.66 0.57
CA ALA A 266 23.94 20.20 1.79
C ALA A 266 25.24 20.95 1.45
N ARG A 267 26.08 20.36 0.60
CA ARG A 267 27.32 21.00 0.14
C ARG A 267 27.08 22.27 -0.68
N LYS A 268 26.03 22.30 -1.51
CA LYS A 268 25.65 23.53 -2.27
C LYS A 268 25.09 24.63 -1.37
N GLU A 269 24.36 24.27 -0.33
CA GLU A 269 23.85 25.22 0.66
C GLU A 269 25.02 25.80 1.49
N GLU A 270 26.02 24.98 1.85
CA GLU A 270 27.26 25.44 2.50
C GLU A 270 28.09 26.38 1.60
N GLU A 271 28.31 25.99 0.34
CA GLU A 271 29.05 26.82 -0.64
C GLU A 271 28.33 28.17 -0.90
N GLY A 272 26.99 28.16 -0.99
CA GLY A 272 26.20 29.37 -1.18
C GLY A 272 26.21 30.34 0.02
N VAL A 273 26.27 29.81 1.25
CA VAL A 273 26.39 30.62 2.47
C VAL A 273 27.78 31.27 2.58
N GLN A 274 28.83 30.56 2.16
CA GLN A 274 30.21 31.08 2.15
C GLN A 274 30.40 32.22 1.14
N ASP A 275 29.81 32.10 -0.05
CA ASP A 275 29.88 33.14 -1.10
C ASP A 275 29.11 34.42 -0.69
N GLU A 276 27.99 34.27 0.02
CA GLU A 276 27.21 35.41 0.55
C GLU A 276 27.92 36.13 1.70
N SER A 277 28.71 35.40 2.50
CA SER A 277 29.54 35.98 3.57
C SER A 277 30.72 36.77 2.99
N CYS A 278 31.41 36.20 2.00
CA CYS A 278 32.55 36.86 1.35
C CYS A 278 32.16 38.15 0.62
N ARG A 279 30.92 38.22 0.11
CA ARG A 279 30.36 39.39 -0.58
C ARG A 279 29.89 40.52 0.37
N LYS A 280 29.72 40.22 1.67
CA LYS A 280 29.37 41.23 2.70
C LYS A 280 30.61 41.85 3.35
N GLU A 281 31.77 41.21 3.20
CA GLU A 281 33.07 41.69 3.73
C GLU A 281 33.89 42.46 2.69
N SER A 282 33.47 42.47 1.42
CA SER A 282 34.03 43.27 0.31
C SER A 282 33.25 44.55 0.07
#